data_AF-H5S8V7-F1
#
_entry.id   AF-H5S8V7-F1
#
_cell.length_a   1.000
_cell.length_b   1.000
_cell.length_c   1.000
_cell.angle_alpha   90.00
_cell.angle_beta   90.00
_cell.angle_gamma   90.00
#
_symmetry.space_group_name_H-M   'P 1'
#
loop_
_entity.id
_entity.type
_entity.pdbx_description
1 polymer ?
#
loop_
_entity_poly.entity_id
_entity_poly.type
_entity_poly.pdbx_seq_one_letter_code
_entity_poly.pdbx_strand_id
1 'polypeptide(L)'
;MQLQLCFDPTSDRLELTLDLAAEAVPASAPGDRVLVEAVPCILDVADEGRLLGIELPASALPPRLQPLARDDLYIEIEAGATPRVVRSVTVPATISWQPAAGRLVVSIPRRTEHYELLFPSGAT
;
A
#
# COMPACT_ATOMS: atom_id res chain seq x y z
N MET A 1 -11.38 -7.88 -3.31
CA MET A 1 -10.39 -6.80 -3.31
C MET A 1 -9.49 -7.07 -4.50
N GLN A 2 -9.36 -6.11 -5.41
CA GLN A 2 -8.42 -6.20 -6.52
C GLN A 2 -7.22 -5.30 -6.22
N LEU A 3 -6.02 -5.80 -6.52
CA LEU A 3 -4.77 -5.12 -6.25
C LEU A 3 -4.06 -4.88 -7.58
N GLN A 4 -3.64 -3.63 -7.79
CA GLN A 4 -2.84 -3.22 -8.93
C GLN A 4 -1.59 -2.51 -8.41
N LEU A 5 -0.45 -2.78 -9.04
CA LEU A 5 0.82 -2.16 -8.70
C LEU A 5 1.39 -1.52 -9.95
N CYS A 6 1.69 -0.23 -9.88
CA CYS A 6 2.24 0.57 -10.98
C CYS A 6 3.52 1.26 -10.54
N PHE A 7 4.41 1.54 -11.50
CA PHE A 7 5.59 2.35 -11.27
C PHE A 7 5.42 3.72 -11.91
N ASP A 8 5.60 4.79 -11.13
CA ASP A 8 5.73 6.14 -11.67
C ASP A 8 7.23 6.48 -11.86
N PRO A 9 7.73 6.49 -13.11
CA PRO A 9 9.12 6.84 -13.40
C PRO A 9 9.45 8.31 -13.12
N THR A 10 8.44 9.19 -13.05
CA THR A 10 8.64 10.62 -12.84
C THR A 10 9.00 10.91 -11.40
N SER A 11 8.29 10.26 -10.47
CA SER A 11 8.52 10.42 -9.03
C SER A 11 9.41 9.32 -8.42
N ASP A 12 9.76 8.28 -9.19
CA ASP A 12 10.51 7.10 -8.75
C ASP A 12 9.81 6.38 -7.58
N ARG A 13 8.49 6.21 -7.72
CA ARG A 13 7.61 5.61 -6.71
C ARG A 13 6.83 4.43 -7.26
N LEU A 14 6.51 3.49 -6.37
CA LEU A 14 5.54 2.45 -6.64
C LEU A 14 4.19 2.86 -6.08
N GLU A 15 3.15 2.74 -6.89
CA GLU A 15 1.77 3.01 -6.54
C GLU A 15 0.98 1.71 -6.46
N LEU A 16 0.54 1.36 -5.26
CA LEU A 16 -0.37 0.27 -5.01
C LEU A 16 -1.80 0.80 -4.96
N THR A 17 -2.65 0.32 -5.87
CA THR A 17 -4.08 0.60 -5.88
C THR A 17 -4.84 -0.62 -5.39
N LEU A 18 -5.65 -0.41 -4.36
CA LEU A 18 -6.60 -1.37 -3.82
C LEU A 18 -8.02 -0.95 -4.18
N ASP A 19 -8.66 -1.70 -5.07
CA ASP A 19 -10.09 -1.58 -5.35
C ASP A 19 -10.88 -2.31 -4.25
N LEU A 20 -11.60 -1.52 -3.45
CA LEU A 20 -12.49 -2.01 -2.40
C LEU A 20 -13.89 -2.18 -2.97
N ALA A 21 -14.53 -3.31 -2.67
CA ALA A 21 -15.93 -3.53 -3.03
C ALA A 21 -16.81 -2.49 -2.33
N ALA A 22 -17.91 -2.08 -2.97
CA ALA A 22 -18.83 -1.07 -2.41
C ALA A 22 -19.34 -1.44 -1.00
N GLU A 23 -19.49 -2.74 -0.72
CA GLU A 23 -19.90 -3.27 0.59
C GLU A 23 -18.84 -3.09 1.69
N ALA A 24 -17.56 -2.96 1.32
CA ALA A 24 -16.46 -2.72 2.23
C ALA A 24 -16.26 -1.22 2.55
N VAL A 25 -16.99 -0.33 1.87
CA VAL A 25 -16.91 1.12 2.05
C VAL A 25 -18.12 1.60 2.88
N PRO A 26 -17.93 2.18 4.07
CA PRO A 26 -19.04 2.66 4.89
C PRO A 26 -19.89 3.72 4.18
N ALA A 27 -21.22 3.56 4.24
CA ALA A 27 -22.18 4.41 3.52
C ALA A 27 -22.21 5.89 3.96
N SER A 28 -21.68 6.23 5.14
CA SER A 28 -21.70 7.58 5.73
C SER A 28 -20.54 8.49 5.26
N ALA A 29 -20.13 8.32 4.01
CA ALA A 29 -18.87 8.83 3.49
C ALA A 29 -19.01 10.20 2.77
N PRO A 30 -18.48 11.34 3.30
CA PRO A 30 -18.34 12.58 2.51
C PRO A 30 -17.56 12.37 1.20
N GLY A 31 -18.07 12.90 0.09
CA GLY A 31 -17.56 12.67 -1.26
C GLY A 31 -16.17 13.24 -1.56
N ASP A 32 -15.67 14.19 -0.75
CA ASP A 32 -14.55 15.01 -1.16
C ASP A 32 -13.33 14.90 -0.24
N ARG A 33 -12.25 14.42 -0.88
CA ARG A 33 -10.83 14.74 -0.70
C ARG A 33 -9.99 14.01 0.36
N VAL A 34 -9.16 13.12 -0.18
CA VAL A 34 -7.71 12.84 0.03
C VAL A 34 -7.09 13.32 1.35
N LEU A 35 -6.76 12.36 2.21
CA LEU A 35 -5.79 12.52 3.30
C LEU A 35 -4.41 12.16 2.76
N VAL A 36 -3.58 13.13 2.39
CA VAL A 36 -2.16 12.90 2.04
C VAL A 36 -1.37 12.99 3.33
N GLU A 37 -1.12 11.87 3.98
CA GLU A 37 -0.20 11.83 5.13
C GLU A 37 1.02 10.98 4.76
N ALA A 38 2.20 11.52 5.06
CA ALA A 38 3.43 10.75 5.05
C ALA A 38 3.42 9.89 6.30
N VAL A 39 3.22 8.60 6.14
CA VAL A 39 3.08 7.67 7.26
C VAL A 39 4.17 6.61 7.20
N PRO A 40 4.71 6.18 8.35
CA PRO A 40 5.59 5.04 8.37
C PRO A 40 4.77 3.80 7.99
N CYS A 41 5.19 3.10 6.94
CA CYS A 41 4.71 1.75 6.66
C CYS A 41 5.87 0.76 6.75
N ILE A 42 5.55 -0.50 7.00
CA ILE A 42 6.53 -1.59 6.99
C ILE A 42 6.42 -2.31 5.64
N LEU A 43 7.54 -2.44 4.95
CA LEU A 43 7.63 -3.22 3.71
C LEU A 43 8.20 -4.59 3.99
N ASP A 44 7.57 -5.62 3.44
CA ASP A 44 8.11 -6.97 3.41
C ASP A 44 8.84 -7.17 2.08
N VAL A 45 10.17 -7.10 2.14
CA VAL A 45 11.04 -7.19 0.97
C VAL A 45 11.87 -8.46 1.03
N ALA A 46 11.87 -9.23 -0.06
CA ALA A 46 12.75 -10.39 -0.21
C ALA A 46 14.21 -9.95 -0.44
N ASP A 47 15.18 -10.83 -0.17
CA ASP A 47 16.62 -10.52 -0.32
C ASP A 47 16.98 -10.04 -1.74
N GLU A 48 16.30 -10.54 -2.77
CA GLU A 48 16.47 -10.11 -4.15
C GLU A 48 15.80 -8.76 -4.49
N GLY A 49 15.14 -8.10 -3.55
CA GLY A 49 14.50 -6.78 -3.76
C GLY A 49 13.06 -6.84 -4.26
N ARG A 50 12.40 -8.01 -4.27
CA ARG A 50 10.96 -8.10 -4.58
C ARG A 50 10.10 -7.68 -3.40
N LEU A 51 9.04 -6.93 -3.68
CA LEU A 51 8.05 -6.53 -2.69
C LEU A 51 6.99 -7.64 -2.53
N LEU A 52 6.86 -8.17 -1.31
CA LEU A 52 5.94 -9.27 -0.99
C LEU A 52 4.67 -8.76 -0.31
N GLY A 53 4.80 -7.74 0.53
CA GLY A 53 3.68 -7.17 1.27
C GLY A 53 3.99 -5.79 1.83
N ILE A 54 2.93 -5.11 2.25
CA ILE A 54 2.98 -3.80 2.90
C ILE A 54 2.06 -3.84 4.13
N GLU A 55 2.57 -3.38 5.26
CA GLU A 55 1.80 -3.16 6.47
C GLU A 55 1.64 -1.66 6.72
N LEU A 56 0.39 -1.21 6.81
CA LEU A 56 0.00 0.17 7.07
C LEU A 56 -0.61 0.27 8.46
N PRO A 57 -0.19 1.26 9.27
CA PRO A 57 -0.79 1.42 10.57
C PRO A 57 -2.26 1.80 10.44
N ALA A 58 -3.16 1.22 11.25
CA ALA A 58 -4.60 1.55 11.14
C ALA A 58 -4.85 3.06 11.31
N SER A 59 -4.07 3.74 12.16
CA SER A 59 -4.14 5.18 12.36
C SER A 59 -3.86 5.99 11.09
N ALA A 60 -3.09 5.44 10.15
CA ALA A 60 -2.80 6.07 8.87
C ALA A 60 -3.91 5.87 7.84
N LEU A 61 -4.83 4.94 8.08
CA LEU A 61 -5.98 4.78 7.22
C LEU A 61 -6.97 5.93 7.46
N PRO A 62 -7.64 6.41 6.39
CA PRO A 62 -8.80 7.26 6.55
C PRO A 62 -9.77 6.66 7.56
N PRO A 63 -10.43 7.44 8.43
CA PRO A 63 -11.32 6.92 9.48
C PRO A 63 -12.36 5.91 9.00
N ARG A 64 -12.77 6.01 7.72
CA ARG A 64 -13.75 5.11 7.09
C ARG A 64 -13.18 3.74 6.74
N LEU A 65 -11.88 3.63 6.58
CA LEU A 65 -11.17 2.38 6.28
C LEU A 65 -10.50 1.79 7.51
N GLN A 66 -10.45 2.51 8.64
CA GLN A 66 -9.96 1.97 9.91
C GLN A 66 -10.63 0.63 10.29
N PRO A 67 -11.94 0.40 10.09
CA PRO A 67 -12.53 -0.91 10.38
C PRO A 67 -11.98 -2.08 9.54
N LEU A 68 -11.30 -1.81 8.42
CA LEU A 68 -10.60 -2.84 7.64
C LEU A 68 -9.31 -3.32 8.33
N ALA A 69 -8.80 -2.55 9.28
CA ALA A 69 -7.62 -2.86 10.09
C ALA A 69 -8.04 -3.06 11.55
N ARG A 70 -7.89 -4.26 12.10
CA ARG A 70 -8.14 -4.47 13.55
C ARG A 70 -7.06 -3.79 14.40
N ASP A 71 -5.82 -3.93 13.98
CA ASP A 71 -4.65 -3.32 14.58
C ASP A 71 -3.88 -2.55 13.48
N ASP A 72 -3.44 -3.26 12.44
CA ASP A 72 -2.81 -2.71 11.22
C ASP A 72 -3.41 -3.38 9.96
N LEU A 73 -3.26 -2.72 8.80
CA LEU A 73 -3.67 -3.26 7.50
C LEU A 73 -2.48 -3.87 6.78
N TYR A 74 -2.45 -5.20 6.70
CA TYR A 74 -1.51 -5.93 5.86
C TYR A 74 -2.07 -6.17 4.47
N ILE A 75 -1.27 -5.86 3.45
CA ILE A 75 -1.60 -6.01 2.04
C ILE A 75 -0.58 -6.94 1.42
N GLU A 76 -1.01 -8.15 1.07
CA GLU A 76 -0.19 -9.12 0.35
C GLU A 76 -0.16 -8.75 -1.15
N ILE A 77 1.04 -8.70 -1.73
CA ILE A 77 1.27 -8.33 -3.13
C ILE A 77 1.63 -9.56 -3.95
N GLU A 78 2.66 -10.30 -3.54
CA GLU A 78 3.05 -11.56 -4.17
C GLU A 78 2.93 -12.70 -3.15
N ALA A 79 2.14 -13.72 -3.48
CA ALA A 79 1.99 -14.91 -2.64
C ALA A 79 3.35 -15.64 -2.53
N GLY A 80 3.95 -15.59 -1.35
CA GLY A 80 5.23 -16.22 -1.06
C GLY A 80 5.07 -17.69 -0.69
N ALA A 81 5.56 -18.61 -1.52
CA ALA A 81 5.83 -19.97 -1.06
C ALA A 81 7.06 -19.97 -0.14
N THR A 82 6.93 -20.52 1.08
CA THR A 82 7.97 -20.78 2.11
C THR A 82 8.64 -19.55 2.77
N PRO A 83 9.16 -19.67 4.02
CA PRO A 83 9.55 -18.52 4.81
C PRO A 83 10.81 -17.89 4.20
N ARG A 84 10.64 -16.67 3.67
CA ARG A 84 11.75 -15.87 3.14
C ARG A 84 12.26 -15.00 4.28
N VAL A 85 13.55 -14.69 4.25
CA VAL A 85 14.10 -13.65 5.11
C VAL A 85 13.40 -12.36 4.71
N VAL A 86 12.45 -11.92 5.53
CA VAL A 86 11.71 -10.69 5.35
C VAL A 86 12.48 -9.61 6.07
N ARG A 87 13.01 -8.63 5.32
CA ARG A 87 13.47 -7.39 5.94
C ARG A 87 12.31 -6.43 5.99
N SER A 88 11.82 -6.17 7.20
CA SER A 88 10.88 -5.10 7.50
C SER A 88 11.61 -3.75 7.44
N VAL A 89 11.23 -2.89 6.49
CA VAL A 89 11.79 -1.53 6.39
C VAL A 89 10.68 -0.51 6.62
N THR A 90 10.92 0.44 7.53
CA THR A 90 10.03 1.58 7.73
C THR A 90 10.26 2.64 6.67
N VAL A 91 9.23 3.00 5.91
CA VAL A 91 9.34 3.99 4.83
C VAL A 91 8.19 5.00 4.87
N PRO A 92 8.41 6.23 4.39
CA PRO A 92 7.32 7.18 4.24
C PRO A 92 6.43 6.77 3.06
N ALA A 93 5.22 6.31 3.36
CA ALA A 93 4.16 6.11 2.37
C ALA A 93 3.25 7.33 2.29
N THR A 94 2.68 7.56 1.12
CA THR A 94 1.57 8.49 0.94
C THR A 94 0.31 7.69 0.68
N ILE A 95 -0.70 7.87 1.52
CA ILE A 95 -2.00 7.22 1.36
C ILE A 95 -2.97 8.20 0.70
N SER A 96 -3.88 7.71 -0.13
CA SER A 96 -4.93 8.51 -0.77
C SER A 96 -6.20 7.68 -0.91
N TRP A 97 -7.32 8.24 -0.47
CA TRP A 97 -8.64 7.62 -0.65
C TRP A 97 -9.41 8.32 -1.76
N GLN A 98 -9.86 7.54 -2.74
CA GLN A 98 -10.64 7.97 -3.89
C GLN A 98 -12.06 7.38 -3.78
N PRO A 99 -12.97 8.03 -3.02
CA PRO A 99 -14.29 7.47 -2.70
C PRO A 99 -15.14 7.19 -3.93
N ALA A 100 -15.10 8.07 -4.94
CA ALA A 100 -15.87 7.92 -6.18
C ALA A 100 -15.48 6.65 -6.97
N ALA A 101 -14.24 6.19 -6.83
CA ALA A 101 -13.75 4.98 -7.48
C ALA A 101 -13.67 3.77 -6.53
N GLY A 102 -13.96 3.95 -5.23
CA GLY A 102 -13.78 2.90 -4.23
C GLY A 102 -12.32 2.48 -4.03
N ARG A 103 -11.36 3.39 -4.24
CA ARG A 103 -9.93 3.05 -4.30
C ARG A 103 -9.11 3.63 -3.17
N LEU A 104 -8.30 2.77 -2.54
CA LEU A 104 -7.21 3.17 -1.67
C LEU A 104 -5.90 3.10 -2.49
N VAL A 105 -5.18 4.21 -2.57
CA VAL A 105 -3.89 4.28 -3.24
C VAL A 105 -2.80 4.51 -2.22
N VAL A 106 -1.75 3.71 -2.27
CA VAL A 106 -0.58 3.77 -1.41
C VAL A 106 0.63 3.98 -2.30
N SER A 107 1.34 5.08 -2.11
CA SER A 107 2.53 5.42 -2.89
C SER A 107 3.76 5.34 -2.00
N ILE A 108 4.77 4.57 -2.39
CA ILE A 108 6.03 4.39 -1.64
C ILE A 108 7.24 4.69 -2.55
N PRO A 109 8.37 5.17 -1.99
CA PRO A 109 9.61 5.27 -2.75
C PRO A 109 10.05 3.90 -3.28
N ARG A 110 10.46 3.81 -4.56
CA ARG A 110 11.02 2.58 -5.12
C ARG A 110 12.37 2.24 -4.51
N ARG A 111 13.17 3.27 -4.23
CA ARG A 111 14.49 3.14 -3.60
C ARG A 111 14.64 4.13 -2.46
N THR A 112 15.39 3.70 -1.45
CA THR A 112 15.88 4.54 -0.35
C THR A 112 17.34 4.18 -0.09
N GLU A 113 17.95 4.76 0.94
CA GLU A 113 19.27 4.35 1.41
C GLU A 113 19.30 2.92 2.00
N HIS A 114 18.13 2.34 2.33
CA HIS A 114 18.02 1.03 2.99
C HIS A 114 17.62 -0.12 2.07
N TYR A 115 17.03 0.18 0.91
CA TYR A 115 16.56 -0.82 -0.05
C TYR A 115 16.42 -0.23 -1.46
N GLU A 116 16.39 -1.13 -2.44
CA GLU A 116 15.96 -0.84 -3.80
C GLU A 116 14.98 -1.94 -4.22
N LEU A 117 13.75 -1.57 -4.57
CA LEU A 117 12.75 -2.51 -5.06
C LEU A 117 13.00 -2.81 -6.54
N LEU A 118 13.04 -4.10 -6.86
CA LEU A 118 12.88 -4.58 -8.22
C LEU A 118 11.44 -4.37 -8.66
N PHE A 119 11.24 -4.18 -9.97
CA PHE A 119 9.90 -4.11 -10.53
C PHE A 119 9.15 -5.41 -10.19
N PRO A 120 8.05 -5.33 -9.42
CA PRO A 120 7.26 -6.51 -9.09
C PRO A 120 6.65 -7.09 -10.37
N SER A 121 6.39 -8.39 -10.36
CA SER A 121 5.87 -9.09 -11.53
C SER A 121 4.50 -8.52 -11.88
N GLY A 122 4.38 -7.79 -13.00
CA GLY A 122 3.12 -7.15 -13.41
C GLY A 122 2.99 -5.65 -13.13
N ALA A 123 4.05 -4.98 -12.67
CA ALA A 123 4.10 -3.52 -12.71
C ALA A 123 4.11 -3.04 -14.17
N THR A 124 3.03 -2.38 -14.59
CA THR A 124 2.88 -1.74 -15.91
C THR A 124 2.93 -0.22 -15.80
#